data_AF-A0A846AGI4-F1
#
_entry.id   AF-A0A846AGI4-F1
#
_cell.length_a   1.000
_cell.length_b   1.000
_cell.length_c   1.000
_cell.angle_alpha   90.00
_cell.angle_beta   90.00
_cell.angle_gamma   90.00
#
_symmetry.space_group_name_H-M   'P 1'
#
loop_
_entity.id
_entity.type
_entity.pdbx_description
1 polymer ?
#
loop_
_entity_poly.entity_id
_entity_poly.type
_entity_poly.pdbx_seq_one_letter_code
_entity_poly.pdbx_strand_id
1 'polypeptide(L)'
;MRVLVDTNIILDAFIEREAFVQDAKTLLTAIQSQQIEGYVTATTLTNIFYIVRKQTKSVERAREAVAMTLELMEICDVHRNILETAFATNLRDFGDAVQLACAYAENVDAIVTRNADYFVDASLPILSVQQLFEQMNNS
;
A
#
# COMPACT_ATOMS: atom_id res chain seq x y z
N MET A 1 8.44 4.38 12.02
CA MET A 1 7.01 4.63 11.68
C MET A 1 6.53 3.48 10.83
N ARG A 2 5.36 2.92 11.14
CA ARG A 2 4.75 1.76 10.48
C ARG A 2 3.63 2.24 9.58
N VAL A 3 3.65 1.89 8.31
CA VAL A 3 2.65 2.39 7.36
C VAL A 3 2.11 1.29 6.47
N LEU A 4 0.81 1.29 6.22
CA LEU A 4 0.24 0.46 5.17
C LEU A 4 0.26 1.21 3.85
N VAL A 5 0.90 0.62 2.83
CA VAL A 5 1.07 1.24 1.52
C VAL A 5 -0.03 0.78 0.58
N ASP A 6 -0.73 1.73 -0.03
CA ASP A 6 -1.72 1.45 -1.07
C ASP A 6 -1.07 0.71 -2.25
N THR A 7 -1.77 -0.31 -2.75
CA THR A 7 -1.41 -1.09 -3.95
C THR A 7 -1.06 -0.19 -5.13
N ASN A 8 -1.77 0.93 -5.30
CA ASN A 8 -1.52 1.86 -6.39
C ASN A 8 -0.12 2.47 -6.35
N ILE A 9 0.39 2.81 -5.16
CA ILE A 9 1.74 3.39 -5.03
C ILE A 9 2.81 2.38 -5.44
N ILE A 10 2.63 1.13 -5.04
CA ILE A 10 3.54 0.04 -5.45
C ILE A 10 3.53 -0.12 -6.98
N LEU A 11 2.34 -0.12 -7.57
CA LEU A 11 2.18 -0.18 -9.02
C LEU A 11 2.84 1.01 -9.72
N ASP A 12 2.68 2.22 -9.19
CA ASP A 12 3.25 3.45 -9.77
C ASP A 12 4.78 3.38 -9.90
N ALA A 13 5.45 2.70 -8.97
CA ALA A 13 6.89 2.43 -9.05
C ALA A 13 7.25 1.42 -10.16
N PHE A 14 6.49 0.32 -10.30
CA PHE A 14 6.82 -0.77 -11.23
C PHE A 14 6.41 -0.51 -12.69
N ILE A 15 5.34 0.27 -12.92
CA ILE A 15 4.86 0.62 -14.27
C ILE A 15 5.27 2.03 -14.70
N GLU A 16 6.08 2.72 -13.87
CA GLU A 16 6.61 4.07 -14.10
C GLU A 16 5.53 5.09 -14.48
N ARG A 17 4.46 5.18 -13.67
CA ARG A 17 3.39 6.15 -13.93
C ARG A 17 3.93 7.57 -13.69
N GLU A 18 4.12 8.34 -14.77
CA GLU A 18 4.87 9.61 -14.79
C GLU A 18 4.54 10.57 -13.64
N ALA A 19 3.27 10.77 -13.31
CA ALA A 19 2.85 11.73 -12.27
C ALA A 19 3.13 11.27 -10.83
N PHE A 20 3.38 9.99 -10.58
CA PHE A 20 3.45 9.40 -9.22
C PHE A 20 4.74 8.62 -8.96
N VAL A 21 5.53 8.34 -10.00
CA VAL A 21 6.73 7.49 -9.90
C VAL A 21 7.78 8.06 -8.93
N GLN A 22 7.92 9.38 -8.84
CA GLN A 22 8.93 9.99 -7.98
C GLN A 22 8.57 9.84 -6.50
N ASP A 23 7.31 10.08 -6.15
CA ASP A 23 6.80 9.89 -4.80
C ASP A 23 6.89 8.41 -4.40
N ALA A 24 6.47 7.50 -5.28
CA ALA A 24 6.57 6.06 -5.04
C ALA A 24 8.03 5.60 -4.80
N LYS A 25 8.99 6.04 -5.63
CA LYS A 25 10.42 5.73 -5.46
C LYS A 25 10.98 6.28 -4.14
N THR A 26 10.56 7.48 -3.75
CA THR A 26 10.99 8.11 -2.49
C THR A 26 10.52 7.31 -1.29
N LEU A 27 9.23 6.90 -1.27
CA LEU A 27 8.69 6.04 -0.22
C LEU A 27 9.41 4.69 -0.16
N LEU A 28 9.58 4.01 -1.29
CA LEU A 28 10.25 2.70 -1.33
C LEU A 28 11.71 2.78 -0.87
N THR A 29 12.40 3.89 -1.15
CA THR A 29 13.78 4.12 -0.67
C THR A 29 13.84 4.28 0.84
N ALA A 30 12.87 5.00 1.44
CA ALA A 30 12.76 5.13 2.89
C ALA A 30 12.44 3.79 3.57
N ILE A 31 11.61 2.95 2.93
CA ILE A 31 11.32 1.60 3.40
C ILE A 31 12.57 0.71 3.29
N GLN A 32 13.25 0.71 2.15
CA GLN A 32 14.47 -0.06 1.94
C GLN A 32 15.59 0.32 2.91
N SER A 33 15.69 1.59 3.28
CA SER A 33 16.65 2.10 4.27
C SER A 33 16.18 1.94 5.72
N GLN A 34 15.08 1.24 5.96
CA GLN A 34 14.50 0.95 7.28
C GLN A 34 14.11 2.20 8.09
N GLN A 35 13.94 3.35 7.43
CA GLN A 35 13.39 4.56 8.07
C GLN A 35 11.89 4.43 8.31
N ILE A 36 11.21 3.67 7.46
CA ILE A 36 9.79 3.37 7.51
C ILE A 36 9.63 1.86 7.42
N GLU A 37 8.74 1.30 8.22
CA GLU A 37 8.34 -0.10 8.12
C GLU A 37 7.07 -0.16 7.26
N GLY A 38 7.18 -0.77 6.08
CA GLY A 38 6.11 -0.82 5.09
C GLY A 38 5.28 -2.10 5.20
N TYR A 39 3.96 -1.95 5.18
CA TYR A 39 2.98 -3.03 5.20
C TYR A 39 2.16 -3.05 3.92
N VAL A 40 1.81 -4.24 3.43
CA VAL A 40 0.84 -4.41 2.35
C VAL A 40 -0.09 -5.58 2.65
N THR A 41 -1.29 -5.57 2.07
CA THR A 41 -2.20 -6.72 2.18
C THR A 41 -1.76 -7.88 1.29
N ALA A 42 -2.09 -9.13 1.66
CA ALA A 42 -1.85 -10.27 0.77
C ALA A 42 -2.50 -10.10 -0.62
N THR A 43 -3.67 -9.44 -0.69
CA THR A 43 -4.35 -9.11 -1.94
C THR A 43 -3.55 -8.17 -2.83
N THR A 44 -2.76 -7.26 -2.25
CA THR A 44 -1.85 -6.36 -2.99
C THR A 44 -0.89 -7.14 -3.89
N LEU A 45 -0.33 -8.26 -3.42
CA LEU A 45 0.58 -9.09 -4.23
C LEU A 45 -0.11 -9.68 -5.47
N THR A 46 -1.34 -10.18 -5.30
CA THR A 46 -2.12 -10.73 -6.43
C THR A 46 -2.48 -9.63 -7.45
N ASN A 47 -2.80 -8.42 -6.96
CA ASN A 47 -3.09 -7.27 -7.80
C ASN A 47 -1.84 -6.80 -8.57
N ILE A 48 -0.69 -6.72 -7.91
CA ILE A 48 0.59 -6.39 -8.53
C ILE A 48 0.87 -7.37 -9.67
N PHE A 49 0.79 -8.68 -9.40
CA PHE A 49 1.04 -9.69 -10.44
C PHE A 49 0.12 -9.51 -11.64
N TYR A 50 -1.19 -9.37 -11.40
CA TYR A 50 -2.18 -9.26 -12.46
C TYR A 50 -1.98 -7.99 -13.29
N ILE A 51 -1.82 -6.85 -12.63
CA ILE A 51 -1.78 -5.53 -13.29
C ILE A 51 -0.46 -5.34 -14.03
N VAL A 52 0.69 -5.63 -13.39
CA VAL A 52 2.00 -5.50 -14.03
C VAL A 52 2.09 -6.40 -15.25
N ARG A 53 1.65 -7.66 -15.15
CA ARG A 53 1.60 -8.58 -16.30
C ARG A 53 0.73 -8.03 -17.43
N LYS A 54 -0.45 -7.50 -17.09
CA LYS A 54 -1.40 -6.99 -18.08
C LYS A 54 -0.86 -5.76 -18.81
N GLN A 55 -0.17 -4.86 -18.11
CA GLN A 55 0.35 -3.61 -18.67
C GLN A 55 1.66 -3.83 -19.44
N THR A 56 2.62 -4.55 -18.86
CA THR A 56 3.94 -4.79 -19.47
C THR A 56 3.95 -5.93 -20.50
N LYS A 57 2.89 -6.76 -20.52
CA LYS A 57 2.82 -8.02 -21.28
C LYS A 57 3.93 -9.02 -20.93
N SER A 58 4.56 -8.89 -19.75
CA SER A 58 5.61 -9.80 -19.27
C SER A 58 5.23 -10.43 -17.94
N VAL A 59 5.34 -11.76 -17.86
CA VAL A 59 5.14 -12.51 -16.61
C VAL A 59 6.35 -12.35 -15.71
N GLU A 60 7.53 -12.22 -16.30
CA GLU A 60 8.82 -12.04 -15.64
C GLU A 60 8.81 -10.73 -14.84
N ARG A 61 8.45 -9.61 -15.49
CA ARG A 61 8.28 -8.30 -14.83
C ARG A 61 7.27 -8.36 -13.68
N ALA A 62 6.18 -9.11 -13.85
CA ALA A 62 5.18 -9.28 -12.80
C ALA A 62 5.71 -10.09 -11.61
N ARG A 63 6.51 -11.14 -11.85
CA ARG A 63 7.18 -11.92 -10.81
C ARG A 63 8.24 -11.09 -10.08
N GLU A 64 9.02 -10.30 -10.80
CA GLU A 64 10.00 -9.37 -10.22
C GLU A 64 9.32 -8.36 -9.30
N ALA A 65 8.19 -7.78 -9.73
CA ALA A 65 7.42 -6.84 -8.91
C ALA A 65 6.90 -7.47 -7.61
N VAL A 66 6.37 -8.70 -7.69
CA VAL A 66 5.93 -9.45 -6.50
C VAL A 66 7.12 -9.76 -5.59
N ALA A 67 8.24 -10.23 -6.14
CA ALA A 67 9.42 -10.60 -5.37
C ALA A 67 10.00 -9.40 -4.62
N MET A 68 10.13 -8.25 -5.28
CA MET A 68 10.60 -7.02 -4.64
C MET A 68 9.61 -6.52 -3.57
N THR A 69 8.31 -6.67 -3.78
CA THR A 69 7.31 -6.31 -2.75
C THR A 69 7.43 -7.21 -1.52
N LEU A 70 7.63 -8.52 -1.71
CA LEU A 70 7.87 -9.47 -0.62
C LEU A 70 9.18 -9.22 0.13
N GLU A 71 10.19 -8.68 -0.54
CA GLU A 71 11.49 -8.34 0.08
C GLU A 71 11.42 -7.07 0.93
N LEU A 72 10.63 -6.07 0.48
CA LEU A 72 10.58 -4.75 1.10
C LEU A 72 9.49 -4.57 2.16
N MET A 73 8.45 -5.41 2.14
CA MET A 73 7.21 -5.16 2.91
C MET A 73 6.87 -6.32 3.83
N GLU A 74 6.34 -5.96 5.00
CA GLU A 74 5.56 -6.87 5.83
C GLU A 74 4.20 -7.14 5.18
N ILE A 75 3.75 -8.40 5.25
CA ILE A 75 2.48 -8.82 4.64
C ILE A 75 1.43 -8.98 5.74
N CYS A 76 0.38 -8.16 5.69
CA CYS A 76 -0.73 -8.28 6.62
C CYS A 76 -1.44 -9.63 6.46
N ASP A 77 -1.77 -10.27 7.58
CA ASP A 77 -2.59 -11.47 7.59
C ASP A 77 -4.04 -11.13 7.20
N VAL A 78 -4.57 -11.83 6.19
CA VAL A 78 -5.96 -11.69 5.76
C VAL A 78 -6.73 -12.97 6.07
N HIS A 79 -7.50 -12.94 7.15
CA HIS A 79 -8.37 -14.04 7.57
C HIS A 79 -9.84 -13.60 7.70
N ARG A 80 -10.75 -14.53 8.02
CA ARG A 80 -12.20 -14.29 8.09
C ARG A 80 -12.57 -12.99 8.81
N ASN A 81 -12.05 -12.78 10.03
CA ASN A 81 -12.41 -11.60 10.82
C ASN A 81 -12.00 -10.28 10.14
N ILE A 82 -10.87 -10.24 9.43
CA ILE A 82 -10.45 -9.06 8.64
C ILE A 82 -11.46 -8.81 7.52
N LEU A 83 -11.85 -9.86 6.80
CA LEU A 83 -12.81 -9.75 5.69
C LEU A 83 -14.20 -9.33 6.17
N GLU A 84 -14.66 -9.85 7.32
CA GLU A 84 -15.94 -9.47 7.93
C GLU A 84 -15.89 -8.01 8.43
N THR A 85 -14.76 -7.58 9.00
CA THR A 85 -14.53 -6.18 9.39
C THR A 85 -14.55 -5.25 8.18
N ALA A 86 -13.84 -5.62 7.11
CA ALA A 86 -13.82 -4.89 5.84
C ALA A 86 -15.24 -4.79 5.24
N PHE A 87 -15.99 -5.89 5.23
CA PHE A 87 -17.35 -5.94 4.70
C PHE A 87 -18.34 -5.06 5.48
N ALA A 88 -18.09 -4.81 6.76
CA ALA A 88 -18.92 -3.94 7.58
C ALA A 88 -18.64 -2.43 7.39
N THR A 89 -17.61 -2.05 6.63
CA THR A 89 -17.31 -0.64 6.33
C THR A 89 -18.24 -0.09 5.25
N ASN A 90 -18.37 1.24 5.17
CA ASN A 90 -19.08 1.90 4.08
C ASN A 90 -18.18 2.21 2.88
N LEU A 91 -16.94 1.69 2.84
CA LEU A 91 -16.03 1.96 1.75
C LEU A 91 -16.57 1.35 0.45
N ARG A 92 -16.44 2.10 -0.64
CA ARG A 92 -16.99 1.71 -1.94
C ARG A 92 -16.21 0.54 -2.57
N ASP A 93 -14.89 0.53 -2.40
CA ASP A 93 -14.02 -0.52 -2.89
C ASP A 93 -13.68 -1.50 -1.78
N PHE A 94 -13.86 -2.79 -2.05
CA PHE A 94 -13.60 -3.83 -1.05
C PHE A 94 -12.11 -4.04 -0.79
N GLY A 95 -11.24 -3.76 -1.77
CA GLY A 95 -9.79 -3.78 -1.58
C GLY A 95 -9.35 -2.71 -0.58
N ASP A 96 -9.84 -1.48 -0.75
CA ASP A 96 -9.59 -0.39 0.20
C ASP A 96 -10.14 -0.74 1.60
N ALA A 97 -11.31 -1.37 1.68
CA ALA A 97 -11.88 -1.85 2.94
C ALA A 97 -10.99 -2.91 3.64
N VAL A 98 -10.43 -3.85 2.87
CA VAL A 98 -9.49 -4.85 3.40
C VAL A 98 -8.19 -4.21 3.85
N GLN A 99 -7.66 -3.24 3.09
CA GLN A 99 -6.49 -2.47 3.49
C GLN A 99 -6.73 -1.71 4.80
N LEU A 100 -7.89 -1.06 4.96
CA LEU A 100 -8.25 -0.37 6.19
C LEU A 100 -8.37 -1.33 7.38
N ALA A 101 -9.06 -2.47 7.20
CA ALA A 101 -9.18 -3.48 8.25
C ALA A 101 -7.81 -4.07 8.66
N CYS A 102 -6.92 -4.33 7.69
CA CYS A 102 -5.55 -4.76 7.97
C CYS A 102 -4.74 -3.69 8.70
N ALA A 103 -4.84 -2.42 8.29
CA ALA A 103 -4.15 -1.32 8.96
C ALA A 103 -4.51 -1.25 10.45
N TYR A 104 -5.79 -1.43 10.79
CA TYR A 104 -6.22 -1.50 12.18
C TYR A 104 -5.69 -2.73 12.91
N ALA A 105 -5.76 -3.92 12.30
CA ALA A 105 -5.31 -5.16 12.92
C ALA A 105 -3.80 -5.14 13.22
N GLU A 106 -3.00 -4.59 12.31
CA GLU A 106 -1.55 -4.47 12.47
C GLU A 106 -1.15 -3.28 13.35
N ASN A 107 -2.07 -2.40 13.74
CA ASN A 107 -1.79 -1.15 14.46
C ASN A 107 -0.72 -0.29 13.75
N VAL A 108 -0.87 -0.07 12.44
CA VAL A 108 0.02 0.85 11.70
C VAL A 108 -0.28 2.31 12.06
N ASP A 109 0.71 3.18 11.90
CA ASP A 109 0.60 4.61 12.22
C ASP A 109 -0.18 5.40 11.15
N ALA A 110 -0.18 4.95 9.90
CA ALA A 110 -0.86 5.61 8.78
C ALA A 110 -1.15 4.64 7.61
N ILE A 111 -2.13 4.98 6.77
CA ILE A 111 -2.22 4.46 5.39
C ILE A 111 -1.66 5.52 4.44
N VAL A 112 -0.78 5.08 3.54
CA VAL A 112 -0.17 5.94 2.52
C VAL A 112 -0.83 5.65 1.18
N THR A 113 -1.53 6.63 0.62
CA THR A 113 -2.30 6.49 -0.61
C THR A 113 -2.29 7.79 -1.43
N ARG A 114 -2.55 7.70 -2.73
CA ARG A 114 -2.87 8.85 -3.58
C ARG A 114 -4.38 9.12 -3.68
N ASN A 115 -5.20 8.35 -2.98
CA ASN A 115 -6.66 8.35 -3.03
C ASN A 115 -7.27 8.52 -1.63
N ALA A 116 -6.84 9.53 -0.88
CA ALA A 116 -7.25 9.72 0.51
C ALA A 116 -8.78 9.80 0.70
N ASP A 117 -9.49 10.39 -0.26
CA ASP A 117 -10.95 10.50 -0.25
C ASP A 117 -11.68 9.14 -0.27
N TYR A 118 -10.98 8.03 -0.54
CA TYR A 118 -11.58 6.69 -0.53
C TYR A 118 -11.65 6.07 0.87
N PHE A 119 -11.00 6.69 1.87
CA PHE A 119 -10.92 6.18 3.24
C PHE A 119 -11.73 7.04 4.22
N VAL A 120 -13.00 7.33 3.86
CA VAL A 120 -13.88 8.28 4.58
C VAL A 120 -14.15 7.93 6.06
N ASP A 121 -14.10 6.65 6.42
CA ASP A 121 -14.38 6.16 7.77
C ASP A 121 -13.09 5.81 8.57
N ALA A 122 -11.93 6.24 8.08
CA ALA A 122 -10.67 5.95 8.73
C ALA A 122 -10.47 6.75 10.03
N SER A 123 -10.16 6.06 11.13
CA SER A 123 -9.78 6.67 12.41
C SER A 123 -8.27 6.83 12.57
N LEU A 124 -7.48 6.39 11.58
CA LEU A 124 -6.04 6.60 11.52
C LEU A 124 -5.69 7.61 10.40
N PRO A 125 -4.51 8.24 10.45
CA PRO A 125 -4.03 9.13 9.40
C PRO A 125 -4.03 8.46 8.02
N ILE A 126 -4.62 9.16 7.04
CA ILE A 126 -4.56 8.82 5.62
C ILE A 126 -3.73 9.89 4.94
N LEU A 127 -2.55 9.52 4.45
CA LEU A 127 -1.52 10.47 4.04
C LEU A 127 -1.11 10.22 2.58
N SER A 128 -0.85 11.30 1.85
CA SER A 128 0.00 11.22 0.66
C SER A 128 1.45 10.96 1.06
N VAL A 129 2.29 10.55 0.10
CA VAL A 129 3.73 10.40 0.35
C VAL A 129 4.32 11.73 0.83
N GLN A 130 3.92 12.85 0.25
CA GLN A 130 4.42 14.18 0.64
C GLN A 130 4.05 14.50 2.09
N GLN A 131 2.78 14.31 2.46
CA GLN A 131 2.30 14.54 3.82
C GLN A 131 3.00 13.64 4.85
N LEU A 132 3.33 12.40 4.46
CA LEU A 132 4.09 11.46 5.27
C LEU A 132 5.45 12.04 5.70
N PHE A 133 6.22 12.52 4.72
CA PHE A 133 7.55 13.07 4.98
C PHE A 133 7.49 14.42 5.70
N GLU A 134 6.47 15.25 5.41
CA GLU A 134 6.22 16.47 6.20
C GLU A 134 5.98 16.15 7.67
N GLN A 135 5.18 15.12 7.98
CA GLN A 135 4.92 14.70 9.35
C GLN A 135 6.19 14.17 10.04
N MET A 136 7.00 13.38 9.33
CA MET A 136 8.26 12.84 9.87
C MET A 136 9.30 13.93 10.15
N ASN A 137 9.35 15.01 9.36
CA ASN A 137 10.30 16.10 9.57
C ASN A 137 9.91 17.05 10.72
N ASN A 138 8.63 17.03 11.13
CA ASN A 138 8.09 17.87 12.19
C ASN A 138 8.01 17.15 13.57
N SER A 139 8.47 15.89 13.64
CA SER A 139 8.46 15.04 14.84
C SER A 139 9.87 14.93 15.44
#